data_AF-A0A8T0EKI1-F1
#
_entry.id   AF-A0A8T0EKI1-F1
#
_cell.length_a   1.000
_cell.length_b   1.000
_cell.length_c   1.000
_cell.angle_alpha   90.00
_cell.angle_beta   90.00
_cell.angle_gamma   90.00
#
_symmetry.space_group_name_H-M   'P 1'
#
loop_
_entity.id
_entity.type
_entity.pdbx_description
1 polymer ?
#
loop_
_entity_poly.entity_id
_entity_poly.type
_entity_poly.pdbx_seq_one_letter_code
_entity_poly.pdbx_strand_id
1 'polypeptide(L)'
;MEQDQGEAVTIVTAEDHTFELREDVLNSVLMKNDIKDKKIVVVSVAGAFRKGKSFLLNFMLRYLESQGSPDWLGDEKQPLKGFSWRGGSERDTTGILIWNKVFPLTLPSGEELFTEYGRLAMEGSDDKPFQKLMFLVRDWSFPYEAKFGIEGGQYILNRRLEISEKQHPQLQQLRKHIRSCFKEVECFLMPHPGFEVATSPNFDGRLSDIRDEFKQYLQDFVQLLLSPSNVIPKQIGGRDITAKDLINYFKVYVEIFKGGELPEPKSMLNATAEANNLSAAANSKEYYNTEMEKVCGGDRPYINRDALHRMHFEIRQNALLKFSETKKMGNEELEHTYKEKLVKEIDEMYESFVKFNDGKQIAHAIRTPATLLFVIFICYINSTLLQVIGLEAFAVFINLFMVMAVVALALWGYSRYTGEAQHIGLFIDNLVNVALNNFIFPSQKQIAQALLRSAENATSNATVPETLRSPGELHKSSLHRRAK
;
A
#
# COMPACT_ATOMS: atom_id res chain seq x y z
N MET A 1 -13.86 1.92 19.26
CA MET A 1 -12.74 2.65 18.62
C MET A 1 -11.48 2.09 19.24
N GLU A 2 -10.97 0.98 18.71
CA GLU A 2 -9.66 0.46 19.13
C GLU A 2 -8.61 1.50 18.77
N GLN A 3 -7.79 1.87 19.74
CA GLN A 3 -6.75 2.87 19.57
C GLN A 3 -5.77 2.37 18.51
N ASP A 4 -5.53 3.22 17.52
CA ASP A 4 -4.46 3.19 16.52
C ASP A 4 -3.08 3.31 17.19
N GLN A 5 -2.75 2.38 18.09
CA GLN A 5 -1.45 2.27 18.74
C GLN A 5 -0.52 1.57 17.76
N GLY A 6 0.55 2.27 17.35
CA GLY A 6 1.58 1.68 16.52
C GLY A 6 2.33 0.59 17.29
N GLU A 7 2.84 -0.39 16.56
CA GLU A 7 3.70 -1.46 17.07
C GLU A 7 4.83 -1.79 16.10
N ALA A 8 5.89 -2.38 16.65
CA ALA A 8 7.02 -2.85 15.88
C ALA A 8 6.70 -4.23 15.30
N VAL A 9 6.74 -4.34 13.97
CA VAL A 9 6.46 -5.58 13.25
C VAL A 9 7.70 -6.05 12.51
N THR A 10 7.98 -7.35 12.57
CA THR A 10 9.11 -7.96 11.86
C THR A 10 8.74 -8.20 10.41
N ILE A 11 9.50 -7.61 9.48
CA ILE A 11 9.30 -7.79 8.04
C ILE A 11 10.34 -8.73 7.42
N VAL A 12 11.53 -8.84 8.00
CA VAL A 12 12.53 -9.83 7.57
C VAL A 12 12.95 -10.63 8.78
N THR A 13 12.78 -11.94 8.74
CA THR A 13 13.31 -12.87 9.74
C THR A 13 14.70 -13.33 9.33
N ALA A 14 15.53 -13.68 10.30
CA ALA A 14 16.87 -14.21 10.08
C ALA A 14 17.04 -15.42 10.99
N GLU A 15 16.82 -16.61 10.43
CA GLU A 15 16.87 -17.91 11.11
C GLU A 15 17.85 -18.81 10.37
N ASP A 16 18.76 -19.47 11.08
CA ASP A 16 19.73 -20.44 10.53
C ASP A 16 20.48 -19.97 9.26
N HIS A 17 20.93 -18.71 9.25
CA HIS A 17 21.61 -18.06 8.12
C HIS A 17 20.76 -17.86 6.86
N THR A 18 19.47 -18.10 6.94
CA THR A 18 18.49 -17.80 5.90
C THR A 18 17.70 -16.53 6.25
N PHE A 19 17.30 -15.79 5.22
CA PHE A 19 16.51 -14.58 5.37
C PHE A 19 15.15 -14.77 4.70
N GLU A 20 14.06 -14.55 5.43
CA GLU A 20 12.73 -14.66 4.86
C GLU A 20 11.97 -13.34 4.98
N LEU A 21 11.29 -12.95 3.89
CA LEU A 21 10.46 -11.76 3.85
C LEU A 21 9.03 -12.14 4.26
N ARG A 22 8.52 -11.48 5.29
CA ARG A 22 7.10 -11.53 5.68
C ARG A 22 6.28 -10.59 4.81
N GLU A 23 5.99 -11.04 3.58
CA GLU A 23 5.25 -10.27 2.59
C GLU A 23 3.85 -9.88 3.08
N ASP A 24 3.17 -10.77 3.82
CA ASP A 24 1.88 -10.54 4.45
C ASP A 24 1.90 -9.29 5.34
N VAL A 25 2.90 -9.21 6.23
CA VAL A 25 3.08 -8.10 7.16
C VAL A 25 3.43 -6.83 6.40
N LEU A 26 4.39 -6.89 5.48
CA LEU A 26 4.82 -5.71 4.74
C LEU A 26 3.68 -5.12 3.89
N ASN A 27 2.88 -5.98 3.25
CA ASN A 27 1.69 -5.55 2.50
C ASN A 27 0.63 -4.93 3.43
N SER A 28 0.39 -5.50 4.62
CA SER A 28 -0.58 -4.94 5.57
C SER A 28 -0.25 -3.50 6.01
N VAL A 29 1.03 -3.14 6.00
CA VAL A 29 1.51 -1.79 6.36
C VAL A 29 1.51 -0.84 5.16
N LEU A 30 2.08 -1.27 4.02
CA LEU A 30 2.38 -0.37 2.89
C LEU A 30 1.31 -0.37 1.78
N MET A 31 0.44 -1.37 1.68
CA MET A 31 -0.60 -1.45 0.63
C MET A 31 -1.94 -0.79 1.00
N LYS A 32 -2.00 -0.05 2.12
CA LYS A 32 -3.21 0.71 2.50
C LYS A 32 -3.52 1.77 1.44
N ASN A 33 -4.80 1.99 1.11
CA ASN A 33 -5.23 2.86 0.01
C ASN A 33 -4.75 4.31 0.13
N ASP A 34 -4.55 4.79 1.36
CA ASP A 34 -4.07 6.12 1.70
C ASP A 34 -2.54 6.25 1.69
N ILE A 35 -1.79 5.15 1.50
CA ILE A 35 -0.32 5.10 1.60
C ILE A 35 0.32 4.56 0.31
N LYS A 36 -0.27 3.53 -0.32
CA LYS A 36 0.38 2.70 -1.35
C LYS A 36 0.99 3.49 -2.52
N ASP A 37 0.33 4.57 -2.94
CA ASP A 37 0.73 5.39 -4.09
C ASP A 37 1.56 6.63 -3.68
N LYS A 38 1.76 6.85 -2.37
CA LYS A 38 2.55 7.98 -1.86
C LYS A 38 4.05 7.68 -1.92
N LYS A 39 4.84 8.72 -2.15
CA LYS A 39 6.30 8.68 -1.96
C LYS A 39 6.63 8.42 -0.51
N ILE A 40 7.70 7.66 -0.28
CA ILE A 40 8.11 7.24 1.05
C ILE A 40 9.46 7.83 1.44
N VAL A 41 9.61 8.13 2.72
CA VAL A 41 10.90 8.41 3.35
C VAL A 41 11.25 7.20 4.22
N VAL A 42 12.47 6.71 4.11
CA VAL A 42 12.94 5.56 4.89
C VAL A 42 14.07 6.01 5.81
N VAL A 43 13.86 5.89 7.11
CA VAL A 43 14.88 6.12 8.14
C VAL A 43 15.26 4.77 8.73
N SER A 44 16.54 4.44 8.69
CA SER A 44 17.07 3.18 9.22
C SER A 44 18.25 3.44 10.14
N VAL A 45 18.31 2.70 11.25
CA VAL A 45 19.41 2.75 12.21
C VAL A 45 20.10 1.39 12.24
N ALA A 46 21.30 1.31 11.67
CA ALA A 46 22.12 0.11 11.63
C ALA A 46 23.43 0.29 12.42
N GLY A 47 24.00 -0.82 12.91
CA GLY A 47 25.28 -0.80 13.61
C GLY A 47 25.41 -1.88 14.69
N ALA A 48 26.50 -1.80 15.46
CA ALA A 48 26.86 -2.79 16.46
C ALA A 48 25.72 -3.10 17.45
N PHE A 49 25.68 -4.36 17.87
CA PHE A 49 24.72 -4.84 18.84
C PHE A 49 24.97 -4.18 20.22
N ARG A 50 23.90 -3.96 21.01
CA ARG A 50 23.92 -3.22 22.30
C ARG A 50 24.44 -1.78 22.31
N LYS A 51 24.24 -1.03 21.25
CA LYS A 51 24.57 0.41 21.20
C LYS A 51 23.34 1.34 21.23
N GLY A 52 22.24 0.88 21.84
CA GLY A 52 21.06 1.71 22.08
C GLY A 52 20.34 2.19 20.80
N LYS A 53 20.19 1.30 19.80
CA LYS A 53 19.51 1.61 18.52
C LYS A 53 17.99 1.77 18.69
N SER A 54 17.32 0.75 19.25
CA SER A 54 15.87 0.79 19.53
C SER A 54 15.51 1.93 20.48
N PHE A 55 16.35 2.19 21.49
CA PHE A 55 16.21 3.34 22.39
C PHE A 55 16.16 4.68 21.63
N LEU A 56 17.06 4.88 20.66
CA LEU A 56 17.06 6.08 19.82
C LEU A 56 15.84 6.14 18.88
N LEU A 57 15.47 5.02 18.27
CA LEU A 57 14.28 4.93 17.41
C LEU A 57 13.00 5.30 18.16
N ASN A 58 12.89 4.95 19.45
CA ASN A 58 11.70 5.30 20.24
C ASN A 58 11.57 6.80 20.50
N PHE A 59 12.67 7.55 20.57
CA PHE A 59 12.60 9.01 20.60
C PHE A 59 12.20 9.60 19.24
N MET A 60 12.67 9.00 18.14
CA MET A 60 12.18 9.35 16.80
C MET A 60 10.67 9.12 16.67
N LEU A 61 10.15 8.03 17.22
CA LEU A 61 8.70 7.78 17.28
C LEU A 61 7.97 8.86 18.07
N ARG A 62 8.43 9.24 19.27
CA ARG A 62 7.84 10.35 20.05
C ARG A 62 7.79 11.65 19.24
N TYR A 63 8.87 11.99 18.53
CA TYR A 63 8.91 13.16 17.65
C TYR A 63 7.83 13.09 16.56
N LEU A 64 7.74 11.96 15.85
CA LEU A 64 6.78 11.77 14.76
C LEU A 64 5.32 11.75 15.26
N GLU A 65 5.06 11.13 16.40
CA GLU A 65 3.74 11.10 17.05
C GLU A 65 3.29 12.49 17.51
N SER A 66 4.24 13.32 17.95
CA SER A 66 4.00 14.72 18.31
C SER A 66 3.92 15.67 17.11
N GLN A 67 4.10 15.16 15.89
CA GLN A 67 4.14 15.95 14.64
C GLN A 67 5.18 17.08 14.67
N GLY A 68 6.30 16.87 15.36
CA GLY A 68 7.37 17.87 15.46
C GLY A 68 7.07 19.06 16.38
N SER A 69 6.19 18.88 17.37
CA SER A 69 5.97 19.88 18.43
C SER A 69 7.28 20.33 19.09
N PRO A 70 7.45 21.61 19.49
CA PRO A 70 8.65 22.05 20.22
C PRO A 70 8.93 21.24 21.50
N ASP A 71 7.88 20.78 22.18
CA ASP A 71 7.95 20.00 23.42
C ASP A 71 7.82 18.48 23.20
N TRP A 72 8.16 18.01 21.99
CA TRP A 72 7.97 16.61 21.57
C TRP A 72 8.64 15.56 22.46
N LEU A 73 9.68 15.92 23.21
CA LEU A 73 10.42 14.99 24.05
C LEU A 73 9.51 14.32 25.10
N GLY A 74 8.44 15.04 25.49
CA GLY A 74 7.35 14.56 26.32
C GLY A 74 7.56 14.76 27.81
N ASP A 75 6.69 14.15 28.62
CA ASP A 75 6.75 14.21 30.08
C ASP A 75 7.98 13.45 30.60
N GLU A 76 8.70 14.06 31.56
CA GLU A 76 9.88 13.48 32.16
C GLU A 76 9.62 12.17 32.88
N LYS A 77 8.40 11.98 33.39
CA LYS A 77 7.99 10.78 34.14
C LYS A 77 7.45 9.67 33.25
N GLN A 78 7.24 9.93 31.96
CA GLN A 78 6.66 8.96 31.06
C GLN A 78 7.73 7.98 30.54
N PRO A 79 7.54 6.66 30.71
CA PRO A 79 8.46 5.65 30.19
C PRO A 79 8.50 5.64 28.66
N LEU A 80 9.61 5.17 28.10
CA LEU A 80 9.85 5.13 26.66
C LEU A 80 9.27 3.85 26.05
N LYS A 81 8.21 4.02 25.26
CA LYS A 81 7.53 2.95 24.52
C LYS A 81 7.94 2.97 23.04
N GLY A 82 7.71 1.86 22.34
CA GLY A 82 8.01 1.74 20.91
C GLY A 82 8.57 0.35 20.56
N PHE A 83 9.64 0.32 19.77
CA PHE A 83 10.45 -0.87 19.54
C PHE A 83 10.96 -1.46 20.85
N SER A 84 10.95 -2.79 20.97
CA SER A 84 11.54 -3.49 22.12
C SER A 84 12.99 -3.05 22.33
N TRP A 85 13.30 -2.72 23.59
CA TRP A 85 14.63 -2.37 24.04
C TRP A 85 14.76 -2.74 25.51
N ARG A 86 15.93 -3.24 25.89
CA ARG A 86 16.27 -3.61 27.27
C ARG A 86 17.77 -3.52 27.50
N GLY A 87 18.23 -3.51 28.75
CA GLY A 87 19.62 -3.74 29.16
C GLY A 87 20.09 -5.19 28.93
N GLY A 88 21.34 -5.51 29.31
CA GLY A 88 21.92 -6.86 29.20
C GLY A 88 22.83 -7.10 27.98
N SER A 89 23.45 -8.29 27.90
CA SER A 89 24.43 -8.66 26.87
C SER A 89 23.86 -9.46 25.70
N GLU A 90 22.64 -9.99 25.81
CA GLU A 90 22.01 -10.84 24.80
C GLU A 90 21.18 -10.09 23.78
N ARG A 91 21.15 -10.63 22.54
CA ARG A 91 20.40 -10.09 21.40
C ARG A 91 18.93 -9.91 21.69
N ASP A 92 18.42 -8.71 21.36
CA ASP A 92 17.00 -8.37 21.52
C ASP A 92 16.33 -8.27 20.14
N THR A 93 16.93 -7.51 19.23
CA THR A 93 16.44 -7.31 17.86
C THR A 93 17.09 -8.31 16.90
N THR A 94 16.29 -9.19 16.31
CA THR A 94 16.65 -10.11 15.22
C THR A 94 15.93 -9.69 13.93
N GLY A 95 16.56 -9.90 12.77
CA GLY A 95 15.98 -9.52 11.48
C GLY A 95 15.86 -8.00 11.26
N ILE A 96 14.87 -7.61 10.45
CA ILE A 96 14.50 -6.21 10.19
C ILE A 96 13.07 -5.97 10.68
N LEU A 97 12.91 -4.98 11.55
CA LEU A 97 11.61 -4.53 12.05
C LEU A 97 11.28 -3.16 11.47
N ILE A 98 9.98 -2.92 11.25
CA ILE A 98 9.43 -1.61 10.92
C ILE A 98 8.33 -1.24 11.91
N TRP A 99 8.00 0.04 11.98
CA TRP A 99 6.81 0.49 12.68
C TRP A 99 5.60 0.34 11.76
N ASN A 100 4.50 -0.27 12.23
CA ASN A 100 3.32 -0.53 11.40
C ASN A 100 2.48 0.73 11.09
N LYS A 101 2.76 1.84 11.78
CA LYS A 101 2.13 3.15 11.57
C LYS A 101 3.05 4.03 10.73
N VAL A 102 2.56 4.42 9.55
CA VAL A 102 3.25 5.34 8.64
C VAL A 102 2.86 6.77 8.99
N PHE A 103 3.83 7.65 9.10
CA PHE A 103 3.61 9.05 9.47
C PHE A 103 3.55 9.92 8.20
N PRO A 104 2.41 10.58 7.91
CA PRO A 104 2.33 11.51 6.79
C PRO A 104 3.18 12.75 7.10
N LEU A 105 4.02 13.16 6.16
CA LEU A 105 4.84 14.37 6.25
C LEU A 105 4.53 15.25 5.03
N THR A 106 4.28 16.53 5.27
CA THR A 106 4.15 17.53 4.22
C THR A 106 5.49 18.22 4.01
N LEU A 107 6.10 18.04 2.84
CA LEU A 107 7.36 18.70 2.49
C LEU A 107 7.13 20.21 2.30
N PRO A 108 8.10 21.08 2.66
CA PRO A 108 7.98 22.53 2.50
C PRO A 108 7.77 23.00 1.05
N SER A 109 8.11 22.16 0.06
CA SER A 109 8.04 22.52 -1.37
C SER A 109 6.64 22.47 -1.97
N GLY A 110 5.63 21.93 -1.29
CA GLY A 110 4.25 21.81 -1.80
C GLY A 110 4.05 20.86 -2.99
N GLU A 111 5.11 20.56 -3.74
CA GLU A 111 5.15 19.58 -4.82
C GLU A 111 6.59 19.11 -5.08
N GLU A 112 6.67 18.09 -5.93
CA GLU A 112 7.79 17.17 -6.08
C GLU A 112 8.75 17.61 -7.19
N LEU A 113 10.05 17.56 -6.91
CA LEU A 113 11.11 17.97 -7.83
C LEU A 113 12.12 16.84 -8.10
N PHE A 114 12.52 16.77 -9.36
CA PHE A 114 13.38 15.79 -10.02
C PHE A 114 14.87 16.08 -9.83
N THR A 115 15.72 15.03 -9.78
CA THR A 115 16.79 14.73 -10.77
C THR A 115 17.81 13.67 -10.29
N GLU A 116 18.50 13.14 -11.32
CA GLU A 116 19.27 11.92 -11.58
C GLU A 116 20.39 11.47 -10.65
N TYR A 117 20.91 10.26 -11.03
CA TYR A 117 21.46 9.01 -10.43
C TYR A 117 22.83 8.50 -10.98
N GLY A 118 23.55 7.53 -10.34
CA GLY A 118 24.91 6.92 -10.49
C GLY A 118 25.65 6.44 -9.19
N ARG A 119 26.14 5.22 -8.99
CA ARG A 119 27.53 4.90 -9.41
C ARG A 119 27.74 3.43 -9.69
N LEU A 120 26.74 2.62 -9.40
CA LEU A 120 26.76 1.26 -9.89
C LEU A 120 25.48 0.93 -10.67
N ALA A 121 24.66 1.94 -10.96
CA ALA A 121 24.19 2.11 -12.34
C ALA A 121 24.99 3.21 -13.10
N MET A 122 26.24 3.51 -12.70
CA MET A 122 27.14 4.36 -13.52
C MET A 122 27.75 3.65 -14.73
N GLU A 123 27.38 2.40 -15.00
CA GLU A 123 27.53 1.91 -16.37
C GLU A 123 26.46 2.51 -17.31
N GLY A 124 25.58 3.41 -16.83
CA GLY A 124 24.62 4.18 -17.64
C GLY A 124 24.14 5.57 -17.14
N SER A 125 24.41 6.04 -15.89
CA SER A 125 24.13 7.44 -15.44
C SER A 125 24.96 7.94 -14.21
N ASP A 126 25.12 9.26 -13.97
CA ASP A 126 26.16 10.01 -13.19
C ASP A 126 26.07 10.41 -11.64
N ASP A 127 25.18 9.91 -10.76
CA ASP A 127 24.80 10.39 -9.37
C ASP A 127 24.55 9.38 -8.19
N LYS A 128 25.21 9.57 -7.06
CA LYS A 128 25.43 8.56 -5.99
C LYS A 128 24.27 7.57 -5.64
N PRO A 129 24.53 6.25 -5.51
CA PRO A 129 23.50 5.20 -5.36
C PRO A 129 22.71 5.29 -4.04
N PHE A 130 23.30 5.88 -3.01
CA PHE A 130 22.65 6.12 -1.73
C PHE A 130 22.56 7.62 -1.46
N GLN A 131 21.54 8.01 -0.70
CA GLN A 131 21.24 9.43 -0.45
C GLN A 131 22.07 9.94 0.73
N LYS A 132 21.61 9.71 1.96
CA LYS A 132 22.23 10.26 3.16
C LYS A 132 22.76 9.15 4.07
N LEU A 133 24.01 9.27 4.51
CA LEU A 133 24.61 8.46 5.57
C LEU A 133 24.97 9.36 6.76
N MET A 134 24.39 9.08 7.92
CA MET A 134 24.69 9.78 9.17
C MET A 134 25.52 8.87 10.09
N PHE A 135 26.76 9.24 10.36
CA PHE A 135 27.57 8.62 11.40
C PHE A 135 27.19 9.19 12.77
N LEU A 136 26.46 8.43 13.57
CA LEU A 136 26.17 8.80 14.95
C LEU A 136 27.21 8.18 15.89
N VAL A 137 28.09 9.01 16.46
CA VAL A 137 29.06 8.58 17.48
C VAL A 137 28.42 8.72 18.85
N ARG A 138 28.08 7.59 19.46
CA ARG A 138 27.55 7.53 20.83
C ARG A 138 28.67 7.68 21.85
N ASP A 139 28.35 8.24 23.00
CA ASP A 139 29.24 8.35 24.16
C ASP A 139 30.57 9.06 23.84
N TRP A 140 30.52 10.09 22.99
CA TRP A 140 31.70 10.89 22.68
C TRP A 140 32.26 11.49 23.97
N SER A 141 33.54 11.22 24.24
CA SER A 141 34.16 11.51 25.54
C SER A 141 35.12 12.70 25.51
N PHE A 142 35.35 13.29 24.32
CA PHE A 142 36.38 14.31 24.11
C PHE A 142 35.80 15.62 23.53
N PRO A 143 34.81 16.26 24.21
CA PRO A 143 34.19 17.48 23.72
C PRO A 143 35.17 18.65 23.57
N TYR A 144 36.30 18.60 24.29
CA TYR A 144 37.39 19.57 24.20
C TYR A 144 38.23 19.42 22.92
N GLU A 145 38.25 18.24 22.28
CA GLU A 145 38.88 18.05 20.96
C GLU A 145 37.93 18.40 19.82
N ALA A 146 36.68 17.95 19.94
CA ALA A 146 35.62 18.25 19.01
C ALA A 146 34.30 18.34 19.78
N LYS A 147 33.62 19.49 19.66
CA LYS A 147 32.35 19.74 20.36
C LYS A 147 31.28 18.71 19.99
N PHE A 148 30.31 18.52 20.87
CA PHE A 148 29.13 17.72 20.56
C PHE A 148 28.32 18.32 19.41
N GLY A 149 27.48 17.49 18.78
CA GLY A 149 26.62 17.88 17.68
C GLY A 149 27.22 17.65 16.29
N ILE A 150 26.58 18.26 15.29
CA ILE A 150 26.92 18.12 13.85
C ILE A 150 28.25 18.79 13.50
N GLU A 151 28.56 19.95 14.10
CA GLU A 151 29.77 20.71 13.78
C GLU A 151 31.05 19.94 14.14
N GLY A 152 31.15 19.47 15.39
CA GLY A 152 32.30 18.68 15.81
C GLY A 152 32.32 17.30 15.16
N GLY A 153 31.15 16.71 14.89
CA GLY A 153 31.06 15.46 14.16
C GLY A 153 31.59 15.58 12.74
N GLN A 154 31.22 16.63 12.01
CA GLN A 154 31.72 16.88 10.66
C GLN A 154 33.24 17.17 10.67
N TYR A 155 33.74 17.88 11.67
CA TYR A 155 35.18 18.09 11.87
C TYR A 155 35.93 16.74 12.01
N ILE A 156 35.45 15.85 12.89
CA ILE A 156 36.05 14.52 13.07
C ILE A 156 35.93 13.67 11.81
N LEU A 157 34.77 13.68 11.15
CA LEU A 157 34.52 12.91 9.94
C LEU A 157 35.44 13.33 8.79
N ASN A 158 35.56 14.64 8.54
CA ASN A 158 36.42 15.17 7.50
C ASN A 158 37.87 14.74 7.71
N ARG A 159 38.36 14.81 8.96
CA ARG A 159 39.70 14.35 9.32
C ARG A 159 39.86 12.83 9.17
N ARG A 160 38.85 12.03 9.52
CA ARG A 160 38.90 10.56 9.41
C ARG A 160 38.79 10.06 7.98
N LEU A 161 38.09 10.79 7.11
CA LEU A 161 37.92 10.46 5.69
C LEU A 161 38.90 11.22 4.77
N GLU A 162 39.84 11.99 5.32
CA GLU A 162 40.88 12.67 4.55
C GLU A 162 41.75 11.64 3.82
N ILE A 163 41.89 11.81 2.50
CA ILE A 163 42.69 10.93 1.66
C ILE A 163 44.07 11.55 1.51
N SER A 164 45.10 10.81 1.91
CA SER A 164 46.50 11.21 1.76
C SER A 164 47.29 10.13 1.06
N GLU A 165 48.21 10.52 0.18
CA GLU A 165 49.08 9.61 -0.57
C GLU A 165 49.98 8.75 0.32
N LYS A 166 50.24 9.20 1.56
CA LYS A 166 51.04 8.47 2.56
C LYS A 166 50.30 7.27 3.16
N GLN A 167 48.99 7.14 2.91
CA GLN A 167 48.16 6.10 3.50
C GLN A 167 48.19 4.83 2.64
N HIS A 168 47.97 3.66 3.26
CA HIS A 168 47.87 2.40 2.53
C HIS A 168 46.79 2.46 1.43
N PRO A 169 47.04 1.95 0.20
CA PRO A 169 46.10 2.06 -0.92
C PRO A 169 44.68 1.56 -0.62
N GLN A 170 44.53 0.48 0.16
CA GLN A 170 43.22 -0.03 0.56
C GLN A 170 42.40 0.97 1.39
N LEU A 171 43.04 1.74 2.28
CA LEU A 171 42.37 2.77 3.09
C LEU A 171 41.94 3.96 2.23
N GLN A 172 42.78 4.33 1.25
CA GLN A 172 42.43 5.37 0.29
C GLN A 172 41.22 4.94 -0.56
N GLN A 173 41.21 3.70 -1.04
CA GLN A 173 40.11 3.13 -1.81
C GLN A 173 38.81 3.10 -1.00
N LEU A 174 38.85 2.64 0.26
CA LEU A 174 37.68 2.62 1.14
C LEU A 174 37.08 4.02 1.34
N ARG A 175 37.92 5.04 1.60
CA ARG A 175 37.47 6.42 1.81
C ARG A 175 36.89 7.03 0.53
N LYS A 176 37.55 6.81 -0.61
CA LYS A 176 37.03 7.18 -1.94
C LYS A 176 35.67 6.52 -2.18
N HIS A 177 35.55 5.24 -1.84
CA HIS A 177 34.32 4.47 -2.02
C HIS A 177 33.16 5.05 -1.21
N ILE A 178 33.34 5.28 0.10
CA ILE A 178 32.31 5.90 0.96
C ILE A 178 31.83 7.23 0.36
N ARG A 179 32.75 8.11 -0.06
CA ARG A 179 32.38 9.40 -0.67
C ARG A 179 31.67 9.26 -2.02
N SER A 180 31.96 8.20 -2.77
CA SER A 180 31.33 7.92 -4.07
C SER A 180 29.95 7.26 -3.95
N CYS A 181 29.65 6.62 -2.81
CA CYS A 181 28.42 5.87 -2.61
C CYS A 181 27.25 6.71 -2.09
N PHE A 182 27.51 7.79 -1.36
CA PHE A 182 26.46 8.56 -0.66
C PHE A 182 26.46 10.03 -1.09
N LYS A 183 25.29 10.58 -1.46
CA LYS A 183 25.09 12.01 -1.80
C LYS A 183 25.60 12.89 -0.66
N GLU A 184 25.16 12.58 0.55
CA GLU A 184 25.54 13.25 1.79
C GLU A 184 26.15 12.26 2.79
N VAL A 185 27.28 12.62 3.38
CA VAL A 185 27.89 11.89 4.49
C VAL A 185 28.14 12.87 5.62
N GLU A 186 27.40 12.70 6.70
CA GLU A 186 27.42 13.56 7.87
C GLU A 186 27.82 12.77 9.11
N CYS A 187 28.19 13.48 10.18
CA CYS A 187 28.55 12.88 11.45
C CYS A 187 28.06 13.74 12.60
N PHE A 188 27.48 13.09 13.62
CA PHE A 188 26.97 13.74 14.82
C PHE A 188 27.62 13.10 16.06
N LEU A 189 28.18 13.93 16.94
CA LEU A 189 28.78 13.47 18.20
C LEU A 189 27.78 13.63 19.34
N MET A 190 27.39 12.52 19.95
CA MET A 190 26.41 12.48 21.03
C MET A 190 27.11 12.28 22.38
N PRO A 191 26.75 13.07 23.42
CA PRO A 191 27.30 12.87 24.78
C PRO A 191 26.85 11.53 25.38
N HIS A 192 27.43 11.17 26.51
CA HIS A 192 27.00 9.99 27.27
C HIS A 192 25.66 10.27 27.99
N PRO A 193 24.65 9.38 27.89
CA PRO A 193 23.29 9.64 28.40
C PRO A 193 23.20 9.69 29.93
N GLY A 194 24.15 9.09 30.63
CA GLY A 194 24.16 8.99 32.09
C GLY A 194 24.40 7.56 32.55
N PHE A 195 24.89 7.39 33.79
CA PHE A 195 25.20 6.06 34.31
C PHE A 195 23.92 5.25 34.55
N GLU A 196 22.84 5.87 35.04
CA GLU A 196 21.54 5.21 35.23
C GLU A 196 21.04 4.53 33.95
N VAL A 197 21.10 5.23 32.81
CA VAL A 197 20.72 4.69 31.49
C VAL A 197 21.56 3.49 31.08
N ALA A 198 22.85 3.48 31.43
CA ALA A 198 23.81 2.47 30.98
C ALA A 198 23.85 1.23 31.88
N THR A 199 23.67 1.40 33.20
CA THR A 199 23.93 0.35 34.19
C THR A 199 22.69 -0.11 34.95
N SER A 200 21.63 0.70 35.03
CA SER A 200 20.45 0.35 35.81
C SER A 200 19.58 -0.67 35.07
N PRO A 201 19.28 -1.84 35.69
CA PRO A 201 18.41 -2.84 35.07
C PRO A 201 16.95 -2.41 35.06
N ASN A 202 16.57 -1.43 35.90
CA ASN A 202 15.20 -0.96 36.08
C ASN A 202 14.91 0.30 35.26
N PHE A 203 15.86 0.78 34.46
CA PHE A 203 15.67 1.96 33.62
C PHE A 203 14.62 1.68 32.53
N ASP A 204 13.55 2.47 32.54
CA ASP A 204 12.38 2.33 31.65
C ASP A 204 12.27 3.49 30.63
N GLY A 205 13.31 4.32 30.51
CA GLY A 205 13.40 5.36 29.48
C GLY A 205 12.87 6.73 29.89
N ARG A 206 12.56 6.95 31.17
CA ARG A 206 12.16 8.26 31.70
C ARG A 206 13.24 9.31 31.50
N LEU A 207 12.83 10.54 31.17
CA LEU A 207 13.77 11.65 30.93
C LEU A 207 14.38 12.18 32.22
N SER A 208 13.74 11.96 33.37
CA SER A 208 14.28 12.32 34.69
C SER A 208 15.64 11.67 34.96
N ASP A 209 15.86 10.49 34.38
CA ASP A 209 17.06 9.68 34.64
C ASP A 209 18.12 9.87 33.55
N ILE A 210 17.86 10.74 32.56
CA ILE A 210 18.74 11.06 31.44
C ILE A 210 19.35 12.45 31.66
N ARG A 211 20.66 12.57 31.45
CA ARG A 211 21.39 13.84 31.59
C ARG A 211 20.82 14.93 30.66
N ASP A 212 20.70 16.15 31.17
CA ASP A 212 20.17 17.29 30.42
C ASP A 212 20.95 17.60 29.13
N GLU A 213 22.28 17.54 29.20
CA GLU A 213 23.15 17.72 28.03
C GLU A 213 22.82 16.69 26.93
N PHE A 214 22.54 15.43 27.31
CA PHE A 214 22.10 14.42 26.35
C PHE A 214 20.73 14.73 25.77
N LYS A 215 19.77 15.17 26.60
CA LYS A 215 18.43 15.56 26.15
C LYS A 215 18.49 16.67 25.09
N GLN A 216 19.32 17.69 25.32
CA GLN A 216 19.53 18.80 24.38
C GLN A 216 20.07 18.32 23.03
N TYR A 217 21.18 17.58 23.01
CA TYR A 217 21.75 17.08 21.75
C TYR A 217 20.88 16.01 21.08
N LEU A 218 20.07 15.27 21.84
CA LEU A 218 19.07 14.36 21.29
C LEU A 218 17.96 15.15 20.57
N GLN A 219 17.52 16.28 21.13
CA GLN A 219 16.55 17.16 20.49
C GLN A 219 17.08 17.68 19.15
N ASP A 220 18.29 18.24 19.16
CA ASP A 220 18.97 18.74 17.96
C ASP A 220 19.13 17.64 16.90
N PHE A 221 19.54 16.44 17.32
CA PHE A 221 19.77 15.31 16.42
C PHE A 221 18.48 14.80 15.75
N VAL A 222 17.41 14.61 16.52
CA VAL A 222 16.15 14.11 15.97
C VAL A 222 15.49 15.14 15.05
N GLN A 223 15.53 16.42 15.42
CA GLN A 223 15.07 17.51 14.54
C GLN A 223 15.90 17.59 13.26
N LEU A 224 17.23 17.45 13.34
CA LEU A 224 18.10 17.43 12.16
C LEU A 224 17.70 16.32 11.18
N LEU A 225 17.30 15.14 11.67
CA LEU A 225 16.95 14.00 10.82
C LEU A 225 15.51 14.02 10.30
N LEU A 226 14.54 14.46 11.11
CA LEU A 226 13.12 14.23 10.86
C LEU A 226 12.31 15.51 10.58
N SER A 227 12.94 16.69 10.64
CA SER A 227 12.27 17.92 10.24
C SER A 227 11.81 17.83 8.77
N PRO A 228 10.62 18.34 8.42
CA PRO A 228 10.08 18.26 7.05
C PRO A 228 11.01 18.83 5.98
N SER A 229 11.86 19.80 6.33
CA SER A 229 12.86 20.39 5.42
C SER A 229 14.07 19.49 5.13
N ASN A 230 14.33 18.49 5.99
CA ASN A 230 15.55 17.69 5.96
C ASN A 230 15.30 16.25 5.50
N VAL A 231 14.02 15.83 5.46
CA VAL A 231 13.63 14.50 4.99
C VAL A 231 13.66 14.44 3.46
N ILE A 232 14.30 13.41 2.92
CA ILE A 232 14.47 13.23 1.48
C ILE A 232 13.68 11.98 1.06
N PRO A 233 12.74 12.09 0.10
CA PRO A 233 12.03 10.93 -0.45
C PRO A 233 13.01 9.88 -0.95
N LYS A 234 12.69 8.61 -0.75
CA LYS A 234 13.57 7.50 -1.14
C LYS A 234 13.68 7.46 -2.66
N GLN A 235 14.93 7.51 -3.15
CA GLN A 235 15.24 7.39 -4.57
C GLN A 235 16.00 6.10 -4.86
N ILE A 236 15.63 5.44 -5.96
CA ILE A 236 16.38 4.37 -6.61
C ILE A 236 16.36 4.67 -8.12
N GLY A 237 17.52 4.74 -8.77
CA GLY A 237 17.60 5.13 -10.18
C GLY A 237 17.32 6.61 -10.45
N GLY A 238 17.29 7.45 -9.42
CA GLY A 238 16.89 8.85 -9.53
C GLY A 238 15.38 9.02 -9.65
N ARG A 239 14.63 7.91 -9.54
CA ARG A 239 13.17 7.90 -9.44
C ARG A 239 12.78 7.83 -7.97
N ASP A 240 11.80 8.64 -7.60
CA ASP A 240 11.18 8.54 -6.29
C ASP A 240 10.34 7.27 -6.18
N ILE A 241 10.51 6.57 -5.07
CA ILE A 241 9.91 5.27 -4.82
C ILE A 241 8.63 5.46 -4.01
N THR A 242 7.55 4.81 -4.46
CA THR A 242 6.29 4.73 -3.72
C THR A 242 6.31 3.61 -2.69
N ALA A 243 5.36 3.61 -1.77
CA ALA A 243 5.21 2.53 -0.78
C ALA A 243 5.00 1.15 -1.46
N LYS A 244 4.21 1.11 -2.53
CA LYS A 244 4.00 -0.09 -3.35
C LYS A 244 5.28 -0.55 -4.05
N ASP A 245 6.04 0.38 -4.64
CA ASP A 245 7.31 0.06 -5.30
C ASP A 245 8.31 -0.54 -4.28
N LEU A 246 8.38 -0.01 -3.06
CA LEU A 246 9.31 -0.49 -2.02
C LEU A 246 9.13 -1.98 -1.69
N ILE A 247 7.89 -2.47 -1.70
CA ILE A 247 7.59 -3.89 -1.47
C ILE A 247 8.31 -4.76 -2.51
N ASN A 248 8.23 -4.39 -3.78
CA ASN A 248 8.87 -5.14 -4.87
C ASN A 248 10.40 -5.18 -4.70
N TYR A 249 11.02 -4.07 -4.28
CA TYR A 249 12.45 -4.05 -3.98
C TYR A 249 12.81 -4.97 -2.82
N PHE A 250 12.02 -4.99 -1.73
CA PHE A 250 12.26 -5.92 -0.62
C PHE A 250 12.18 -7.38 -1.06
N LYS A 251 11.18 -7.74 -1.89
CA LYS A 251 11.05 -9.10 -2.42
C LYS A 251 12.30 -9.51 -3.17
N VAL A 252 12.73 -8.70 -4.13
CA VAL A 252 13.89 -9.00 -4.95
C VAL A 252 15.16 -9.04 -4.10
N TYR A 253 15.40 -8.04 -3.24
CA TYR A 253 16.63 -8.03 -2.44
C TYR A 253 16.72 -9.17 -1.44
N VAL A 254 15.64 -9.50 -0.71
CA VAL A 254 15.68 -10.62 0.24
C VAL A 254 15.87 -11.94 -0.49
N GLU A 255 15.28 -12.12 -1.68
CA GLU A 255 15.48 -13.32 -2.50
C GLU A 255 16.95 -13.55 -2.84
N ILE A 256 17.70 -12.50 -3.19
CA ILE A 256 19.14 -12.62 -3.47
C ILE A 256 19.92 -13.06 -2.22
N PHE A 257 19.54 -12.57 -1.04
CA PHE A 257 20.23 -12.88 0.21
C PHE A 257 19.79 -14.20 0.86
N LYS A 258 18.73 -14.87 0.37
CA LYS A 258 18.22 -16.13 0.94
C LYS A 258 19.27 -17.24 1.03
N GLY A 259 20.22 -17.28 0.10
CA GLY A 259 21.26 -18.30 0.03
C GLY A 259 22.32 -18.24 1.14
N GLY A 260 22.28 -17.25 2.04
CA GLY A 260 23.24 -17.09 3.14
C GLY A 260 24.63 -16.62 2.70
N GLU A 261 24.97 -16.76 1.42
CA GLU A 261 26.17 -16.21 0.81
C GLU A 261 25.95 -14.76 0.36
N LEU A 262 26.98 -13.92 0.50
CA LEU A 262 26.94 -12.56 -0.02
C LEU A 262 26.98 -12.64 -1.56
N PRO A 263 25.95 -12.15 -2.26
CA PRO A 263 25.91 -12.17 -3.72
C PRO A 263 27.01 -11.29 -4.30
N GLU A 264 27.51 -11.64 -5.48
CA GLU A 264 28.45 -10.79 -6.19
C GLU A 264 27.82 -9.43 -6.52
N PRO A 265 28.56 -8.31 -6.47
CA PRO A 265 28.03 -6.98 -6.78
C PRO A 265 27.31 -6.87 -8.13
N LYS A 266 27.73 -7.66 -9.14
CA LYS A 266 27.04 -7.76 -10.44
C LYS A 266 25.64 -8.36 -10.32
N SER A 267 25.46 -9.36 -9.46
CA SER A 267 24.16 -9.97 -9.17
C SER A 267 23.22 -8.96 -8.51
N MET A 268 23.71 -8.14 -7.58
CA MET A 268 22.93 -7.07 -6.94
C MET A 268 22.46 -6.00 -7.92
N LEU A 269 23.30 -5.65 -8.90
CA LEU A 269 22.98 -4.69 -9.95
C LEU A 269 21.88 -5.25 -10.87
N ASN A 270 22.06 -6.48 -11.35
CA ASN A 270 21.06 -7.18 -12.19
C ASN A 270 19.73 -7.33 -11.46
N ALA A 271 19.74 -7.65 -10.17
CA ALA A 271 18.52 -7.76 -9.39
C ALA A 271 17.84 -6.40 -9.16
N THR A 272 18.61 -5.32 -8.99
CA THR A 272 18.04 -3.96 -8.95
C THR A 272 17.40 -3.59 -10.30
N ALA A 273 18.05 -3.95 -11.40
CA ALA A 273 17.52 -3.80 -12.75
C ALA A 273 16.22 -4.61 -12.95
N GLU A 274 16.18 -5.86 -12.51
CA GLU A 274 14.98 -6.71 -12.53
C GLU A 274 13.85 -6.12 -11.69
N ALA A 275 14.11 -5.68 -10.46
CA ALA A 275 13.12 -5.03 -9.60
C ALA A 275 12.53 -3.77 -10.24
N ASN A 276 13.38 -2.92 -10.84
CA ASN A 276 12.95 -1.73 -11.57
C ASN A 276 12.03 -2.09 -12.74
N ASN A 277 12.42 -3.06 -13.57
CA ASN A 277 11.65 -3.50 -14.73
C ASN A 277 10.32 -4.14 -14.29
N LEU A 278 10.33 -4.96 -13.23
CA LEU A 278 9.14 -5.59 -12.68
C LEU A 278 8.15 -4.55 -12.15
N SER A 279 8.64 -3.55 -11.38
CA SER A 279 7.78 -2.49 -10.87
C SER A 279 7.24 -1.60 -11.99
N ALA A 280 8.05 -1.29 -13.01
CA ALA A 280 7.61 -0.57 -14.20
C ALA A 280 6.51 -1.34 -14.96
N ALA A 281 6.71 -2.65 -15.18
CA ALA A 281 5.74 -3.50 -15.86
C ALA A 281 4.42 -3.60 -15.07
N ALA A 282 4.48 -3.76 -13.75
CA ALA A 282 3.31 -3.78 -12.89
C ALA A 282 2.51 -2.47 -12.96
N ASN A 283 3.20 -1.33 -12.90
CA ASN A 283 2.59 0.01 -13.00
C ASN A 283 1.95 0.24 -14.39
N SER A 284 2.60 -0.19 -15.48
CA SER A 284 2.04 -0.11 -16.84
C SER A 284 0.84 -1.02 -17.03
N LYS A 285 0.86 -2.22 -16.47
CA LYS A 285 -0.27 -3.16 -16.50
C LYS A 285 -1.48 -2.62 -15.75
N GLU A 286 -1.27 -2.03 -14.57
CA GLU A 286 -2.33 -1.40 -13.79
C GLU A 286 -2.94 -0.19 -14.51
N TYR A 287 -2.12 0.62 -15.17
CA TYR A 287 -2.59 1.69 -16.04
C TYR A 287 -3.49 1.15 -17.17
N TYR A 288 -3.05 0.10 -17.88
CA TYR A 288 -3.86 -0.54 -18.92
C TYR A 288 -5.20 -1.04 -18.37
N ASN A 289 -5.18 -1.73 -17.22
CA ASN A 289 -6.40 -2.23 -16.57
C ASN A 289 -7.39 -1.09 -16.26
N THR A 290 -6.89 -0.03 -15.65
CA THR A 290 -7.70 1.12 -15.21
C THR A 290 -8.34 1.83 -16.40
N GLU A 291 -7.59 2.06 -17.47
CA GLU A 291 -8.12 2.69 -18.68
C GLU A 291 -9.10 1.79 -19.44
N MET A 292 -8.85 0.47 -19.50
CA MET A 292 -9.79 -0.47 -20.10
C MET A 292 -11.09 -0.61 -19.30
N GLU A 293 -11.03 -0.56 -17.97
CA GLU A 293 -12.22 -0.51 -17.11
C GLU A 293 -13.04 0.76 -17.37
N LYS A 294 -12.41 1.90 -17.64
CA LYS A 294 -13.14 3.12 -18.03
C LYS A 294 -13.87 2.97 -19.35
N VAL A 295 -13.38 2.15 -20.27
CA VAL A 295 -13.98 1.89 -21.59
C VAL A 295 -15.10 0.84 -21.48
N CYS A 296 -14.80 -0.33 -20.92
CA CYS A 296 -15.69 -1.50 -20.97
C CYS A 296 -15.98 -2.14 -19.60
N GLY A 297 -15.71 -1.46 -18.49
CA GLY A 297 -16.01 -1.91 -17.13
C GLY A 297 -17.50 -2.13 -16.84
N GLY A 298 -17.85 -2.70 -15.68
CA GLY A 298 -19.21 -3.19 -15.38
C GLY A 298 -20.34 -2.19 -15.64
N ASP A 299 -20.13 -0.91 -15.30
CA ASP A 299 -21.13 0.16 -15.44
C ASP A 299 -21.19 0.76 -16.86
N ARG A 300 -20.32 0.33 -17.77
CA ARG A 300 -20.26 0.83 -19.15
C ARG A 300 -21.12 -0.02 -20.11
N PRO A 301 -21.80 0.60 -21.08
CA PRO A 301 -22.58 -0.14 -22.07
C PRO A 301 -21.69 -1.02 -22.97
N TYR A 302 -22.31 -1.95 -23.69
CA TYR A 302 -21.62 -2.76 -24.69
C TYR A 302 -20.96 -1.90 -25.76
N ILE A 303 -19.72 -2.24 -26.13
CA ILE A 303 -18.97 -1.61 -27.21
C ILE A 303 -18.76 -2.63 -28.32
N ASN A 304 -18.90 -2.21 -29.58
CA ASN A 304 -18.62 -3.08 -30.73
C ASN A 304 -17.14 -3.54 -30.73
N ARG A 305 -16.87 -4.78 -31.13
CA ARG A 305 -15.53 -5.38 -31.17
C ARG A 305 -14.49 -4.54 -31.92
N ASP A 306 -14.82 -3.93 -33.06
CA ASP A 306 -13.90 -3.11 -33.84
C ASP A 306 -13.54 -1.79 -33.13
N ALA A 307 -14.50 -1.23 -32.38
CA ALA A 307 -14.25 -0.06 -31.55
C ALA A 307 -13.43 -0.45 -30.31
N LEU A 308 -13.75 -1.57 -29.66
CA LEU A 308 -13.03 -2.09 -28.50
C LEU A 308 -11.57 -2.42 -28.85
N HIS A 309 -11.31 -3.04 -30.01
CA HIS A 309 -9.97 -3.34 -30.49
C HIS A 309 -9.15 -2.08 -30.77
N ARG A 310 -9.77 -1.04 -31.35
CA ARG A 310 -9.12 0.26 -31.55
C ARG A 310 -8.72 0.92 -30.24
N MET A 311 -9.62 0.95 -29.27
CA MET A 311 -9.34 1.49 -27.93
C MET A 311 -8.26 0.69 -27.21
N HIS A 312 -8.32 -0.65 -27.29
CA HIS A 312 -7.28 -1.53 -26.76
C HIS A 312 -5.90 -1.19 -27.34
N PHE A 313 -5.81 -1.05 -28.67
CA PHE A 313 -4.55 -0.74 -29.33
C PHE A 313 -3.97 0.60 -28.82
N GLU A 314 -4.78 1.64 -28.71
CA GLU A 314 -4.36 2.95 -28.21
C GLU A 314 -3.89 2.89 -26.75
N ILE A 315 -4.69 2.28 -25.86
CA ILE A 315 -4.35 2.16 -24.43
C ILE A 315 -3.10 1.29 -24.24
N ARG A 316 -2.96 0.21 -25.02
CA ARG A 316 -1.76 -0.64 -25.03
C ARG A 316 -0.52 0.16 -25.43
N GLN A 317 -0.58 0.96 -26.50
CA GLN A 317 0.56 1.80 -26.89
C GLN A 317 0.94 2.79 -25.79
N ASN A 318 -0.05 3.44 -25.15
CA ASN A 318 0.20 4.35 -24.04
C ASN A 318 0.81 3.64 -22.82
N ALA A 319 0.36 2.41 -22.52
CA ALA A 319 0.93 1.59 -21.43
C ALA A 319 2.39 1.19 -21.72
N LEU A 320 2.72 0.86 -22.97
CA LEU A 320 4.07 0.53 -23.42
C LEU A 320 4.98 1.76 -23.46
N LEU A 321 4.46 2.91 -23.88
CA LEU A 321 5.16 4.19 -23.84
C LEU A 321 5.50 4.55 -22.39
N LYS A 322 4.52 4.44 -21.48
CA LYS A 322 4.75 4.63 -20.04
C LYS A 322 5.79 3.66 -19.46
N PHE A 323 5.82 2.41 -19.94
CA PHE A 323 6.87 1.47 -19.56
C PHE A 323 8.24 1.95 -20.06
N SER A 324 8.39 2.28 -21.34
CA SER A 324 9.67 2.71 -21.94
C SER A 324 10.15 4.06 -21.42
N GLU A 325 9.27 5.00 -21.07
CA GLU A 325 9.63 6.30 -20.49
C GLU A 325 10.08 6.19 -19.02
N THR A 326 9.68 5.14 -18.30
CA THR A 326 10.19 4.95 -16.94
C THR A 326 11.68 4.68 -16.99
N LYS A 327 12.45 5.54 -16.32
CA LYS A 327 13.89 5.36 -16.17
C LYS A 327 14.17 4.05 -15.42
N LYS A 328 14.88 3.13 -16.08
CA LYS A 328 15.22 1.79 -15.58
C LYS A 328 16.74 1.62 -15.57
N MET A 329 17.22 0.68 -14.76
CA MET A 329 18.63 0.27 -14.76
C MET A 329 18.77 -1.05 -15.50
N GLY A 330 19.98 -1.35 -15.99
CA GLY A 330 20.32 -2.63 -16.61
C GLY A 330 20.50 -2.52 -18.12
N ASN A 331 20.67 -3.69 -18.76
CA ASN A 331 20.91 -3.80 -20.19
C ASN A 331 19.60 -3.69 -20.99
N GLU A 332 19.68 -3.17 -22.22
CA GLU A 332 18.52 -3.06 -23.14
C GLU A 332 17.86 -4.42 -23.43
N GLU A 333 18.62 -5.52 -23.40
CA GLU A 333 18.10 -6.89 -23.57
C GLU A 333 17.11 -7.31 -22.46
N LEU A 334 17.39 -6.93 -21.21
CA LEU A 334 16.49 -7.21 -20.08
C LEU A 334 15.21 -6.39 -20.23
N GLU A 335 15.31 -5.11 -20.60
CA GLU A 335 14.13 -4.29 -20.87
C GLU A 335 13.26 -4.90 -21.98
N HIS A 336 13.88 -5.39 -23.06
CA HIS A 336 13.15 -6.04 -24.15
C HIS A 336 12.38 -7.27 -23.68
N THR A 337 13.02 -8.12 -22.87
CA THR A 337 12.39 -9.33 -22.30
C THR A 337 11.17 -8.99 -21.44
N TYR A 338 11.27 -7.97 -20.57
CA TYR A 338 10.15 -7.54 -19.75
C TYR A 338 9.05 -6.84 -20.57
N LYS A 339 9.42 -6.13 -21.63
CA LYS A 339 8.46 -5.53 -22.56
C LYS A 339 7.63 -6.59 -23.30
N GLU A 340 8.26 -7.66 -23.77
CA GLU A 340 7.56 -8.81 -24.38
C GLU A 340 6.61 -9.48 -23.39
N LYS A 341 7.06 -9.70 -22.15
CA LYS A 341 6.22 -10.25 -21.08
C LYS A 341 5.03 -9.34 -20.79
N LEU A 342 5.23 -8.03 -20.69
CA LEU A 342 4.17 -7.05 -20.48
C LEU A 342 3.14 -7.06 -21.62
N VAL A 343 3.59 -7.13 -22.87
CA VAL A 343 2.70 -7.25 -24.04
C VAL A 343 1.83 -8.50 -23.92
N LYS A 344 2.43 -9.64 -23.60
CA LYS A 344 1.69 -10.91 -23.44
C LYS A 344 0.64 -10.80 -22.33
N GLU A 345 1.00 -10.25 -21.17
CA GLU A 345 0.06 -10.06 -20.06
C GLU A 345 -1.08 -9.09 -20.41
N ILE A 346 -0.81 -8.02 -21.16
CA ILE A 346 -1.84 -7.09 -21.65
C ILE A 346 -2.80 -7.79 -22.63
N ASP A 347 -2.27 -8.63 -23.52
CA ASP A 347 -3.07 -9.35 -24.51
C ASP A 347 -3.97 -10.41 -23.83
N GLU A 348 -3.47 -11.12 -22.81
CA GLU A 348 -4.27 -12.03 -21.96
C GLU A 348 -5.40 -11.29 -21.21
N MET A 349 -5.11 -10.08 -20.71
CA MET A 349 -6.13 -9.22 -20.08
C MET A 349 -7.16 -8.74 -21.10
N TYR A 350 -6.74 -8.41 -22.32
CA TYR A 350 -7.64 -8.01 -23.40
C TYR A 350 -8.64 -9.11 -23.75
N GLU A 351 -8.19 -10.37 -23.86
CA GLU A 351 -9.11 -11.49 -24.09
C GLU A 351 -10.19 -11.60 -23.00
N SER A 352 -9.80 -11.33 -21.75
CA SER A 352 -10.73 -11.30 -20.62
C SER A 352 -11.75 -10.16 -20.75
N PHE A 353 -11.33 -8.96 -21.16
CA PHE A 353 -12.22 -7.82 -21.44
C PHE A 353 -13.15 -8.08 -22.62
N VAL A 354 -12.68 -8.76 -23.68
CA VAL A 354 -13.53 -9.15 -24.82
C VAL A 354 -14.64 -10.09 -24.37
N LYS A 355 -14.31 -11.15 -23.62
CA LYS A 355 -15.30 -12.09 -23.06
C LYS A 355 -16.29 -11.37 -22.16
N PHE A 356 -15.81 -10.46 -21.31
CA PHE A 356 -16.66 -9.67 -20.42
C PHE A 356 -17.63 -8.76 -21.20
N ASN A 357 -17.16 -8.08 -22.24
CA ASN A 357 -17.97 -7.22 -23.08
C ASN A 357 -18.99 -8.02 -23.93
N ASP A 358 -18.58 -9.15 -24.53
CA ASP A 358 -19.48 -10.06 -25.25
C ASP A 358 -20.60 -10.59 -24.34
N GLY A 359 -20.28 -10.88 -23.07
CA GLY A 359 -21.26 -11.27 -22.05
C GLY A 359 -22.37 -10.24 -21.85
N LYS A 360 -22.06 -8.94 -21.96
CA LYS A 360 -23.08 -7.87 -21.87
C LYS A 360 -24.06 -7.94 -23.04
N GLN A 361 -23.59 -8.24 -24.25
CA GLN A 361 -24.46 -8.36 -25.42
C GLN A 361 -25.46 -9.51 -25.24
N ILE A 362 -25.01 -10.66 -24.72
CA ILE A 362 -25.87 -11.82 -24.45
C ILE A 362 -26.90 -11.49 -23.35
N ALA A 363 -26.45 -10.84 -22.27
CA ALA A 363 -27.34 -10.45 -21.18
C ALA A 363 -28.45 -9.49 -21.67
N HIS A 364 -28.11 -8.49 -22.48
CA HIS A 364 -29.10 -7.60 -23.10
C HIS A 364 -30.01 -8.34 -24.10
N ALA A 365 -29.47 -9.27 -24.89
CA ALA A 365 -30.24 -10.06 -25.84
C ALA A 365 -31.27 -11.00 -25.18
N ILE A 366 -31.02 -11.47 -23.96
CA ILE A 366 -31.97 -12.33 -23.21
C ILE A 366 -32.93 -11.50 -22.36
N ARG A 367 -32.48 -10.36 -21.83
CA ARG A 367 -33.24 -9.53 -20.88
C ARG A 367 -34.52 -8.96 -21.48
N THR A 368 -34.44 -8.35 -22.66
CA THR A 368 -35.60 -7.72 -23.30
C THR A 368 -36.74 -8.70 -23.59
N PRO A 369 -36.51 -9.85 -24.24
CA PRO A 369 -37.57 -10.82 -24.49
C PRO A 369 -38.11 -11.44 -23.19
N ALA A 370 -37.26 -11.75 -22.22
CA ALA A 370 -37.70 -12.29 -20.93
C ALA A 370 -38.60 -11.30 -20.16
N THR A 371 -38.28 -10.00 -20.20
CA THR A 371 -39.07 -8.98 -19.52
C THR A 371 -40.41 -8.75 -20.20
N LEU A 372 -40.44 -8.70 -21.54
CA LEU A 372 -41.69 -8.57 -22.30
C LEU A 372 -42.60 -9.79 -22.07
N LEU A 373 -42.05 -11.01 -22.07
CA LEU A 373 -42.80 -12.23 -21.73
C LEU A 373 -43.36 -12.20 -20.31
N PHE A 374 -42.59 -11.70 -19.34
CA PHE A 374 -43.05 -11.54 -17.96
C PHE A 374 -44.18 -10.51 -17.83
N VAL A 375 -44.09 -9.38 -18.52
CA VAL A 375 -45.16 -8.37 -18.57
C VAL A 375 -46.43 -8.94 -19.20
N ILE A 376 -46.30 -9.70 -20.31
CA ILE A 376 -47.44 -10.38 -20.95
C ILE A 376 -48.11 -11.34 -19.97
N PHE A 377 -47.33 -12.14 -19.24
CA PHE A 377 -47.84 -13.08 -18.24
C PHE A 377 -48.60 -12.40 -17.09
N ILE A 378 -48.05 -11.32 -16.53
CA ILE A 378 -48.72 -10.53 -15.48
C ILE A 378 -50.03 -9.93 -16.01
N CYS A 379 -50.02 -9.35 -17.21
CA CYS A 379 -51.22 -8.78 -17.81
C CYS A 379 -52.31 -9.85 -18.01
N TYR A 380 -51.92 -11.07 -18.40
CA TYR A 380 -52.85 -12.17 -18.61
C TYR A 380 -53.55 -12.60 -17.32
N ILE A 381 -52.80 -12.74 -16.23
CA ILE A 381 -53.37 -13.06 -14.92
C ILE A 381 -54.34 -11.97 -14.45
N ASN A 382 -53.91 -10.70 -14.53
CA ASN A 382 -54.73 -9.57 -14.07
C ASN A 382 -56.00 -9.39 -14.91
N SER A 383 -55.90 -9.56 -16.23
CA SER A 383 -57.06 -9.52 -17.13
C SER A 383 -58.07 -10.60 -16.79
N THR A 384 -57.61 -11.84 -16.59
CA THR A 384 -58.47 -12.98 -16.21
C THR A 384 -59.14 -12.73 -14.86
N LEU A 385 -58.41 -12.21 -13.87
CA LEU A 385 -58.96 -11.88 -12.55
C LEU A 385 -60.06 -10.81 -12.63
N LEU A 386 -59.83 -9.73 -13.39
CA LEU A 386 -60.82 -8.66 -13.56
C LEU A 386 -62.08 -9.13 -14.30
N GLN A 387 -61.94 -10.05 -15.25
CA GLN A 387 -63.09 -10.69 -15.92
C GLN A 387 -63.92 -11.51 -14.93
N VAL A 388 -63.26 -12.27 -14.04
CA VAL A 388 -63.96 -13.04 -12.99
C VAL A 388 -64.70 -12.12 -12.00
N ILE A 389 -64.15 -10.94 -11.69
CA ILE A 389 -64.79 -9.95 -10.81
C ILE A 389 -65.94 -9.21 -11.52
N GLY A 390 -66.05 -9.29 -12.86
CA GLY A 390 -67.07 -8.59 -13.65
C GLY A 390 -66.68 -7.17 -14.06
N LEU A 391 -65.41 -6.80 -13.97
CA LEU A 391 -64.87 -5.48 -14.35
C LEU A 391 -64.37 -5.49 -15.82
N GLU A 392 -65.28 -5.75 -16.75
CA GLU A 392 -64.94 -6.00 -18.16
C GLU A 392 -64.22 -4.82 -18.84
N ALA A 393 -64.65 -3.59 -18.56
CA ALA A 393 -64.03 -2.38 -19.16
C ALA A 393 -62.53 -2.25 -18.80
N PHE A 394 -62.15 -2.61 -17.57
CA PHE A 394 -60.75 -2.58 -17.13
C PHE A 394 -59.96 -3.77 -17.71
N ALA A 395 -60.58 -4.94 -17.85
CA ALA A 395 -59.95 -6.10 -18.48
C ALA A 395 -59.61 -5.84 -19.97
N VAL A 396 -60.48 -5.14 -20.70
CA VAL A 396 -60.21 -4.73 -22.10
C VAL A 396 -58.99 -3.82 -22.19
N PHE A 397 -58.82 -2.89 -21.24
CA PHE A 397 -57.67 -2.00 -21.20
C PHE A 397 -56.35 -2.78 -20.95
N ILE A 398 -56.35 -3.74 -20.02
CA ILE A 398 -55.18 -4.60 -19.77
C ILE A 398 -54.86 -5.49 -20.98
N ASN A 399 -55.88 -6.02 -21.66
CA ASN A 399 -55.69 -6.79 -22.89
C ASN A 399 -55.08 -5.97 -24.02
N LEU A 400 -55.48 -4.70 -24.17
CA LEU A 400 -54.86 -3.79 -25.14
C LEU A 400 -53.36 -3.61 -24.85
N PHE A 401 -53.00 -3.41 -23.57
CA PHE A 401 -51.60 -3.29 -23.17
C PHE A 401 -50.80 -4.58 -23.40
N MET A 402 -51.41 -5.74 -23.18
CA MET A 402 -50.81 -7.05 -23.50
C MET A 402 -50.53 -7.20 -25.00
N VAL A 403 -51.48 -6.84 -25.86
CA VAL A 403 -51.30 -6.88 -27.33
C VAL A 403 -50.15 -5.96 -27.75
N MET A 404 -50.05 -4.77 -27.16
CA MET A 404 -48.92 -3.85 -27.40
C MET A 404 -47.58 -4.48 -27.01
N ALA A 405 -47.51 -5.20 -25.88
CA ALA A 405 -46.29 -5.90 -25.46
C ALA A 405 -45.91 -7.06 -26.39
N VAL A 406 -46.89 -7.80 -26.92
CA VAL A 406 -46.66 -8.86 -27.92
C VAL A 406 -46.14 -8.28 -29.23
N VAL A 407 -46.74 -7.18 -29.70
CA VAL A 407 -46.27 -6.47 -30.90
C VAL A 407 -44.86 -5.93 -30.69
N ALA A 408 -44.55 -5.37 -29.53
CA ALA A 408 -43.19 -4.94 -29.19
C ALA A 408 -42.19 -6.11 -29.21
N LEU A 409 -42.56 -7.28 -28.68
CA LEU A 409 -41.71 -8.48 -28.72
C LEU A 409 -41.46 -8.96 -30.16
N ALA A 410 -42.50 -8.95 -31.01
CA ALA A 410 -42.40 -9.33 -32.41
C ALA A 410 -41.54 -8.34 -33.22
N LEU A 411 -41.73 -7.03 -33.02
CA LEU A 411 -40.93 -5.98 -33.65
C LEU A 411 -39.47 -6.01 -33.18
N TRP A 412 -39.23 -6.29 -31.90
CA TRP A 412 -37.89 -6.48 -31.35
C TRP A 412 -37.21 -7.71 -31.98
N GLY A 413 -37.92 -8.84 -32.05
CA GLY A 413 -37.42 -10.08 -32.68
C GLY A 413 -37.13 -9.89 -34.17
N TYR A 414 -38.02 -9.21 -34.90
CA TYR A 414 -37.82 -8.85 -36.30
C TYR A 414 -36.58 -7.97 -36.49
N SER A 415 -36.43 -6.91 -35.69
CA SER A 415 -35.26 -6.01 -35.74
C SER A 415 -33.94 -6.75 -35.50
N ARG A 416 -33.94 -7.78 -34.66
CA ARG A 416 -32.76 -8.61 -34.38
C ARG A 416 -32.50 -9.68 -35.46
N TYR A 417 -33.55 -10.21 -36.09
CA TYR A 417 -33.44 -11.24 -37.12
C TYR A 417 -33.05 -10.67 -38.50
N THR A 418 -33.66 -9.55 -38.90
CA THR A 418 -33.40 -8.94 -40.22
C THR A 418 -32.26 -7.93 -40.18
N GLY A 419 -31.94 -7.37 -39.00
CA GLY A 419 -30.94 -6.32 -38.85
C GLY A 419 -31.36 -4.95 -39.40
N GLU A 420 -32.54 -4.86 -40.03
CA GLU A 420 -33.17 -3.61 -40.46
C GLU A 420 -33.92 -2.95 -39.29
N ALA A 421 -34.03 -1.62 -39.31
CA ALA A 421 -34.71 -0.83 -38.27
C ALA A 421 -34.17 -1.02 -36.83
N GLN A 422 -32.84 -1.08 -36.66
CA GLN A 422 -32.15 -1.16 -35.35
C GLN A 422 -32.61 -0.09 -34.34
N HIS A 423 -33.03 1.09 -34.83
CA HIS A 423 -33.59 2.15 -34.01
C HIS A 423 -34.85 1.73 -33.24
N ILE A 424 -35.71 0.88 -33.83
CA ILE A 424 -36.93 0.37 -33.19
C ILE A 424 -36.56 -0.61 -32.07
N GLY A 425 -35.60 -1.51 -32.32
CA GLY A 425 -35.09 -2.43 -31.30
C GLY A 425 -34.48 -1.70 -30.08
N LEU A 426 -33.68 -0.65 -30.33
CA LEU A 426 -33.09 0.18 -29.27
C LEU A 426 -34.15 0.97 -28.49
N PHE A 427 -35.18 1.48 -29.16
CA PHE A 427 -36.28 2.17 -28.50
C PHE A 427 -37.05 1.22 -27.56
N ILE A 428 -37.30 -0.01 -27.99
CA ILE A 428 -37.94 -1.04 -27.17
C ILE A 428 -37.03 -1.42 -25.99
N ASP A 429 -35.73 -1.62 -26.21
CA ASP A 429 -34.76 -1.90 -25.15
C ASP A 429 -34.77 -0.78 -24.07
N ASN A 430 -34.85 0.49 -24.48
CA ASN A 430 -34.96 1.64 -23.57
C ASN A 430 -36.28 1.65 -22.79
N LEU A 431 -37.42 1.41 -23.44
CA LEU A 431 -38.71 1.32 -22.77
C LEU A 431 -38.76 0.18 -21.74
N VAL A 432 -38.19 -0.97 -22.10
CA VAL A 432 -38.08 -2.12 -21.20
C VAL A 432 -37.18 -1.79 -20.01
N ASN A 433 -36.06 -1.11 -20.21
CA ASN A 433 -35.21 -0.67 -19.10
C ASN A 433 -35.94 0.28 -18.13
N VAL A 434 -36.74 1.21 -18.64
CA VAL A 434 -37.56 2.11 -17.81
C VAL A 434 -38.64 1.31 -17.06
N ALA A 435 -39.34 0.40 -17.75
CA ALA A 435 -40.37 -0.43 -17.13
C ALA A 435 -39.80 -1.34 -16.03
N LEU A 436 -38.65 -1.94 -16.30
CA LEU A 436 -37.97 -2.87 -15.41
C LEU A 436 -37.44 -2.17 -14.15
N ASN A 437 -36.84 -0.99 -14.29
CA ASN A 437 -36.31 -0.22 -13.15
C ASN A 437 -37.42 0.41 -12.29
N ASN A 438 -38.55 0.81 -12.89
CA ASN A 438 -39.60 1.53 -12.18
C ASN A 438 -40.71 0.62 -11.63
N PHE A 439 -41.08 -0.44 -12.34
CA PHE A 439 -42.27 -1.24 -12.01
C PHE A 439 -41.96 -2.67 -11.58
N ILE A 440 -40.92 -3.31 -12.15
CA ILE A 440 -40.63 -4.73 -11.91
C ILE A 440 -39.60 -4.93 -10.78
N PHE A 441 -38.52 -4.16 -10.78
CA PHE A 441 -37.47 -4.20 -9.75
C PHE A 441 -37.27 -2.88 -8.98
N PRO A 442 -38.30 -2.08 -8.64
CA PRO A 442 -38.10 -0.95 -7.72
C PRO A 442 -37.57 -1.42 -6.36
N SER A 443 -37.82 -2.69 -6.04
CA SER A 443 -37.45 -3.37 -4.82
C SER A 443 -35.97 -3.73 -4.71
N GLN A 444 -35.14 -3.80 -5.76
CA GLN A 444 -33.71 -4.12 -5.51
C GLN A 444 -32.95 -2.98 -4.84
N LYS A 445 -33.24 -1.71 -5.19
CA LYS A 445 -32.66 -0.56 -4.48
C LYS A 445 -33.22 -0.42 -3.07
N GLN A 446 -34.52 -0.65 -2.89
CA GLN A 446 -35.16 -0.56 -1.57
C GLN A 446 -34.81 -1.75 -0.65
N ILE A 447 -34.70 -2.97 -1.18
CA ILE A 447 -34.28 -4.17 -0.45
C ILE A 447 -32.77 -4.11 -0.17
N ALA A 448 -31.93 -3.66 -1.10
CA ALA A 448 -30.50 -3.47 -0.82
C ALA A 448 -30.28 -2.39 0.25
N GLN A 449 -31.02 -1.27 0.19
CA GLN A 449 -30.99 -0.24 1.24
C GLN A 449 -31.58 -0.74 2.56
N ALA A 450 -32.63 -1.57 2.54
CA ALA A 450 -33.21 -2.17 3.73
C ALA A 450 -32.28 -3.24 4.35
N LEU A 451 -31.59 -4.03 3.52
CA LEU A 451 -30.59 -5.01 3.95
C LEU A 451 -29.35 -4.33 4.53
N LEU A 452 -28.85 -3.27 3.88
CA LEU A 452 -27.74 -2.45 4.40
C LEU A 452 -28.12 -1.78 5.73
N ARG A 453 -29.32 -1.18 5.83
CA ARG A 453 -29.83 -0.63 7.09
C ARG A 453 -30.02 -1.70 8.16
N SER A 454 -30.45 -2.91 7.79
CA SER A 454 -30.58 -4.03 8.73
C SER A 454 -29.22 -4.56 9.19
N ALA A 455 -28.20 -4.54 8.33
CA ALA A 455 -26.83 -4.91 8.66
C ALA A 455 -26.14 -3.86 9.54
N GLU A 456 -26.36 -2.57 9.27
CA GLU A 456 -25.92 -1.43 10.11
C GLU A 456 -26.61 -1.42 11.48
N ASN A 457 -27.90 -1.78 11.54
CA ASN A 457 -28.65 -1.90 12.81
C ASN A 457 -28.28 -3.17 13.59
N ALA A 458 -27.92 -4.26 12.92
CA ALA A 458 -27.44 -5.49 13.57
C ALA A 458 -26.02 -5.33 14.14
N THR A 459 -25.17 -4.50 13.50
CA THR A 459 -23.81 -4.21 13.99
C THR A 459 -23.78 -3.13 15.07
N SER A 460 -24.75 -2.21 15.11
CA SER A 460 -24.87 -1.21 16.18
C SER A 460 -25.56 -1.74 17.45
N ASN A 461 -26.42 -2.76 17.35
CA ASN A 461 -27.09 -3.39 18.51
C ASN A 461 -26.36 -4.61 19.09
N ALA A 462 -25.23 -5.03 18.52
CA ALA A 462 -24.38 -6.07 19.11
C ALA A 462 -23.45 -5.49 20.19
N THR A 463 -24.04 -4.89 21.22
CA THR A 463 -23.38 -4.77 22.53
C THR A 463 -23.32 -6.15 23.17
N VAL A 464 -22.08 -6.57 23.44
CA VAL A 464 -21.63 -7.78 24.13
C VAL A 464 -22.56 -8.24 25.26
N PRO A 465 -23.08 -9.49 25.23
CA PRO A 465 -23.56 -10.16 26.42
C PRO A 465 -22.40 -10.83 27.15
N GLU A 466 -22.15 -10.30 28.35
CA GLU A 466 -21.26 -10.79 29.38
C GLU A 466 -21.78 -12.14 29.94
N THR A 467 -21.30 -13.30 29.45
CA THR A 467 -21.27 -14.57 30.20
C THR A 467 -20.45 -15.65 29.47
N LEU A 468 -19.16 -15.73 29.78
CA LEU A 468 -18.37 -16.96 29.72
C LEU A 468 -17.59 -17.06 31.04
N ARG A 469 -18.25 -17.54 32.10
CA ARG A 469 -17.57 -18.17 33.22
C ARG A 469 -17.74 -19.67 33.09
N SER A 470 -16.61 -20.37 33.11
CA SER A 470 -16.48 -21.82 33.06
C SER A 470 -17.17 -22.50 34.25
N PRO A 471 -17.58 -23.78 34.11
CA PRO A 471 -18.31 -24.51 35.12
C PRO A 471 -17.35 -25.15 36.14
N GLY A 472 -17.42 -24.69 37.39
CA GLY A 472 -16.70 -25.27 38.51
C GLY A 472 -17.46 -25.02 39.80
N GLU A 473 -17.82 -26.12 40.47
CA GLU A 473 -18.33 -26.19 41.86
C GLU A 473 -19.74 -25.66 42.13
N LEU A 474 -20.72 -26.58 42.20
CA LEU A 474 -21.84 -26.48 43.15
C LEU A 474 -22.42 -27.88 43.38
N HIS A 475 -21.77 -28.63 44.26
CA HIS A 475 -22.41 -29.69 45.02
C HIS A 475 -22.28 -29.37 46.51
N LYS A 476 -23.39 -29.50 47.24
CA LYS A 476 -23.61 -29.22 48.67
C LYS A 476 -24.03 -27.78 48.99
N SER A 477 -25.34 -27.58 49.14
CA SER A 477 -25.98 -27.21 50.42
C SER A 477 -27.35 -26.59 50.18
N SER A 478 -28.41 -27.30 50.58
CA SER A 478 -29.69 -26.78 51.10
C SER A 478 -30.83 -27.80 50.98
N LEU A 479 -30.59 -29.02 51.49
CA LEU A 479 -31.68 -29.86 51.99
C LEU A 479 -31.80 -29.59 53.49
N HIS A 480 -32.61 -28.61 53.87
CA HIS A 480 -33.18 -28.59 55.21
C HIS A 480 -34.51 -27.83 55.31
N ARG A 481 -35.51 -28.59 55.79
CA ARG A 481 -36.81 -28.22 56.40
C ARG A 481 -37.89 -27.78 55.40
N ARG A 482 -39.04 -28.47 55.29
CA ARG A 482 -39.97 -29.02 56.31
C ARG A 482 -40.71 -30.26 55.74
N ALA A 483 -40.74 -31.41 56.41
CA ALA A 483 -41.62 -31.81 57.53
C ALA A 483 -43.06 -32.18 57.13
N LYS A 484 -43.29 -33.46 56.82
CA LYS A 484 -44.29 -34.34 57.45
C LYS A 484 -44.05 -35.79 57.03
#